data_AF-A0A919ZTC2-F1
#
_entry.id   AF-A0A919ZTC2-F1
#
_cell.length_a   1.000
_cell.length_b   1.000
_cell.length_c   1.000
_cell.angle_alpha   90.00
_cell.angle_beta   90.00
_cell.angle_gamma   90.00
#
_symmetry.space_group_name_H-M   'P 1'
#
loop_
_entity.id
_entity.type
_entity.pdbx_description
1 polymer ?
#
loop_
_entity_poly.entity_id
_entity_poly.type
_entity_poly.pdbx_seq_one_letter_code
_entity_poly.pdbx_strand_id
1 'polypeptide(L)'
;MEEALVQSAMAEIAMWDAFAAGRTANATGFLAIVLALWVAARFSSVSLEKNVNLLGKIFVTAFAVGVFLSGLVVYGNIGGLFEGHALALSTLDAANGDIDLGPGSQAFVAAMAEGGNMIGKVGGMLMLVAALGIAVIPLWVNTND
;
A
#
# COMPACT_ATOMS: atom_id res chain seq x y z
N MET A 1 20.00 -12.54 -33.00
CA MET A 1 19.65 -13.35 -31.81
C MET A 1 20.35 -12.80 -30.57
N GLU A 2 21.68 -12.66 -30.59
CA GLU A 2 22.44 -12.05 -29.48
C GLU A 2 22.03 -10.59 -29.17
N GLU A 3 21.82 -9.76 -30.18
CA GLU A 3 21.34 -8.37 -29.99
C GLU A 3 19.94 -8.30 -29.35
N ALA A 4 19.02 -9.18 -29.77
CA ALA A 4 17.67 -9.26 -29.22
C ALA A 4 17.69 -9.76 -27.76
N LEU A 5 18.58 -10.69 -27.43
CA LEU A 5 18.81 -11.16 -26.06
C LEU A 5 19.32 -10.03 -25.17
N VAL A 6 20.31 -9.26 -25.65
CA VAL A 6 20.84 -8.10 -24.92
C VAL A 6 19.75 -7.04 -24.72
N GLN A 7 18.94 -6.76 -25.75
CA GLN A 7 17.84 -5.81 -25.65
C GLN A 7 16.78 -6.25 -24.62
N SER A 8 16.40 -7.53 -24.63
CA SER A 8 15.48 -8.12 -23.64
C SER A 8 16.04 -7.97 -22.21
N ALA A 9 17.30 -8.36 -22.00
CA ALA A 9 17.96 -8.24 -20.70
C ALA A 9 18.03 -6.78 -20.22
N MET A 10 18.31 -5.83 -21.11
CA MET A 10 18.31 -4.41 -20.78
C MET A 10 16.90 -3.89 -20.43
N ALA A 11 15.87 -4.34 -21.14
CA ALA A 11 14.49 -3.98 -20.85
C ALA A 11 14.06 -4.53 -19.48
N GLU A 12 14.41 -5.78 -19.16
CA GLU A 12 14.14 -6.40 -17.87
C GLU A 12 14.82 -5.63 -16.72
N ILE A 13 16.10 -5.27 -16.86
CA ILE A 13 16.83 -4.46 -15.89
C ILE A 13 16.13 -3.10 -15.68
N ALA A 14 15.75 -2.41 -16.76
CA ALA A 14 15.06 -1.14 -16.68
C ALA A 14 13.70 -1.24 -15.97
N MET A 15 12.97 -2.34 -16.17
CA MET A 15 11.72 -2.61 -15.44
C MET A 15 11.98 -2.81 -13.94
N TRP A 16 13.04 -3.52 -13.55
CA TRP A 16 13.41 -3.70 -12.15
C TRP A 16 13.83 -2.39 -11.47
N ASP A 17 14.57 -1.53 -12.17
CA ASP A 17 14.95 -0.21 -11.67
C ASP A 17 13.73 0.69 -11.46
N ALA A 18 12.80 0.71 -12.43
CA ALA A 18 11.54 1.44 -12.31
C ALA A 18 10.69 0.91 -11.14
N PHE A 19 10.64 -0.42 -10.96
CA PHE A 19 9.94 -1.04 -9.85
C PHE A 19 10.58 -0.69 -8.50
N ALA A 20 11.91 -0.68 -8.40
CA ALA A 20 12.62 -0.24 -7.20
C ALA A 20 12.33 1.22 -6.85
N ALA A 21 12.33 2.12 -7.83
CA ALA A 21 11.96 3.52 -7.64
C ALA A 21 10.51 3.68 -7.15
N GLY A 22 9.57 2.96 -7.77
CA GLY A 22 8.17 2.95 -7.37
C GLY A 22 7.97 2.46 -5.93
N ARG A 23 8.71 1.43 -5.50
CA ARG A 23 8.64 0.92 -4.12
C ARG A 23 9.10 1.94 -3.10
N THR A 24 10.15 2.71 -3.41
CA THR A 24 10.63 3.79 -2.53
C THR A 24 9.58 4.89 -2.37
N ALA A 25 8.96 5.33 -3.47
CA ALA A 25 7.89 6.33 -3.42
C ALA A 25 6.70 5.85 -2.57
N ASN A 26 6.32 4.59 -2.74
CA ASN A 26 5.26 3.94 -1.98
C ASN A 26 5.61 3.79 -0.49
N ALA A 27 6.87 3.55 -0.13
CA ALA A 27 7.31 3.53 1.26
C ALA A 27 7.12 4.90 1.94
N THR A 28 7.40 6.00 1.21
CA THR A 28 7.11 7.36 1.71
C THR A 28 5.62 7.58 1.93
N GLY A 29 4.77 7.17 0.97
CA GLY A 29 3.32 7.23 1.12
C GLY A 29 2.81 6.44 2.31
N PHE A 30 3.34 5.23 2.52
CA PHE A 30 3.01 4.39 3.67
C PHE A 30 3.39 5.07 5.00
N LEU A 31 4.60 5.62 5.12
CA LEU A 31 5.02 6.37 6.32
C LEU A 31 4.12 7.56 6.60
N ALA A 32 3.70 8.30 5.57
CA ALA A 32 2.76 9.41 5.72
C ALA A 32 1.41 8.95 6.30
N ILE A 33 0.91 7.79 5.88
CA ILE A 33 -0.32 7.21 6.44
C ILE A 33 -0.13 6.78 7.90
N VAL A 34 0.98 6.13 8.25
CA VAL A 34 1.26 5.75 9.65
C VAL A 34 1.26 6.98 10.55
N LEU A 35 1.88 8.07 10.12
CA LEU A 35 1.88 9.34 10.85
C LEU A 35 0.48 9.95 10.94
N ALA A 36 -0.29 9.96 9.85
CA ALA A 36 -1.64 10.49 9.85
C ALA A 36 -2.59 9.71 10.79
N LEU A 37 -2.44 8.39 10.86
CA LEU A 37 -3.19 7.54 11.80
C LEU A 37 -2.86 7.87 13.25
N TRP A 38 -1.56 8.05 13.55
CA TRP A 38 -1.12 8.49 14.87
C TRP A 38 -1.69 9.87 15.25
N VAL A 39 -1.68 10.82 14.30
CA VAL A 39 -2.30 12.15 14.50
C VAL A 39 -3.80 12.03 14.77
N ALA A 40 -4.52 11.19 14.03
CA ALA A 40 -5.96 10.97 14.24
C ALA A 40 -6.24 10.41 15.64
N ALA A 41 -5.46 9.42 16.09
CA ALA A 41 -5.55 8.88 17.44
C ALA A 41 -5.26 9.96 18.50
N ARG A 42 -4.24 10.81 18.29
CA ARG A 42 -3.93 11.87 19.26
C ARG A 42 -5.02 12.94 19.32
N PHE A 43 -5.61 13.33 18.19
CA PHE A 43 -6.76 14.24 18.16
C PHE A 43 -7.94 13.68 18.93
N SER A 44 -8.17 12.37 18.87
CA SER A 44 -9.18 11.70 19.68
C SER A 44 -8.90 11.84 21.17
N SER A 45 -7.69 11.49 21.64
CA SER A 45 -7.31 11.64 23.05
C SER A 45 -7.45 13.07 23.55
N VAL A 46 -6.96 14.05 22.79
CA VAL A 46 -7.04 15.48 23.15
C VAL A 46 -8.49 15.97 23.19
N SER A 47 -9.35 15.44 22.32
CA SER A 47 -10.77 15.79 22.31
C SER A 47 -11.50 15.30 23.57
N LEU A 48 -11.10 14.15 24.09
CA LEU A 48 -11.60 13.64 25.37
C LEU A 48 -11.08 14.47 26.54
N GLU A 49 -9.78 14.75 26.58
CA GLU A 49 -9.15 15.62 27.61
C GLU A 49 -9.85 16.99 27.70
N LYS A 50 -10.26 17.55 26.55
CA LYS A 50 -10.92 18.86 26.45
C LYS A 50 -12.44 18.82 26.54
N ASN A 51 -13.05 17.64 26.68
CA ASN A 51 -14.49 17.45 26.71
C ASN A 51 -15.22 18.19 25.56
N VAL A 52 -14.76 17.96 24.33
CA VAL A 52 -15.35 18.62 23.16
C VAL A 52 -16.83 18.22 22.98
N ASN A 53 -17.63 19.15 22.48
CA ASN A 53 -19.04 18.91 22.20
C ASN A 53 -19.25 17.94 21.02
N LEU A 54 -20.51 17.60 20.74
CA LEU A 54 -20.89 16.70 19.65
C LEU A 54 -20.28 17.10 18.30
N LEU A 55 -20.29 18.40 17.98
CA LEU A 55 -19.75 18.89 16.72
C LEU A 55 -18.24 18.63 16.61
N GLY A 56 -17.50 18.83 17.70
CA GLY A 56 -16.07 18.49 17.76
C GLY A 56 -15.80 17.00 17.52
N LYS A 57 -16.59 16.11 18.15
CA LYS A 57 -16.48 14.66 17.94
C LYS A 57 -16.73 14.25 16.49
N ILE A 58 -17.70 14.88 15.83
CA ILE A 58 -18.01 14.65 14.40
C ILE A 58 -16.81 15.03 13.53
N PHE A 59 -16.21 16.20 13.74
CA PHE A 59 -15.06 16.64 12.94
C PHE A 59 -13.84 15.71 13.10
N VAL A 60 -13.53 15.27 14.32
CA VAL A 60 -12.42 14.35 14.55
C VAL A 60 -12.70 12.98 13.94
N THR A 61 -13.95 12.50 14.02
CA THR A 61 -14.36 11.25 13.37
C THR A 61 -14.24 11.35 11.85
N ALA A 62 -14.71 12.45 11.25
CA ALA A 62 -14.59 12.68 9.81
C ALA A 62 -13.12 12.73 9.36
N PHE A 63 -12.25 13.38 10.14
CA PHE A 63 -10.81 13.37 9.89
C PHE A 63 -10.24 11.96 9.94
N ALA A 64 -10.53 11.17 10.98
CA ALA A 64 -10.05 9.80 11.12
C ALA A 64 -10.51 8.90 9.96
N VAL A 65 -11.77 9.02 9.54
CA VAL A 65 -12.30 8.32 8.35
C VAL A 65 -11.57 8.77 7.07
N GLY A 66 -11.31 10.07 6.91
CA GLY A 66 -10.54 10.58 5.77
C GLY A 66 -9.12 10.01 5.70
N VAL A 67 -8.45 9.88 6.86
CA VAL A 67 -7.14 9.23 6.94
C VAL A 67 -7.23 7.75 6.58
N PHE A 68 -8.24 7.04 7.07
CA PHE A 68 -8.49 5.64 6.72
C PHE A 68 -8.68 5.45 5.21
N LEU A 69 -9.54 6.26 4.58
CA LEU A 69 -9.78 6.22 3.13
C LEU A 69 -8.51 6.54 2.32
N SER A 70 -7.73 7.54 2.77
CA SER A 70 -6.42 7.85 2.16
C SER A 70 -5.47 6.66 2.29
N GLY A 71 -5.51 5.95 3.43
CA GLY A 71 -4.78 4.71 3.65
C GLY A 71 -5.15 3.64 2.63
N LEU A 72 -6.44 3.43 2.36
CA LEU A 72 -6.89 2.47 1.34
C LEU A 72 -6.32 2.80 -0.05
N VAL A 73 -6.29 4.07 -0.43
CA VAL A 73 -5.69 4.52 -1.71
C VAL A 73 -4.20 4.19 -1.75
N VAL A 74 -3.45 4.50 -0.70
CA VAL A 74 -2.01 4.23 -0.63
C VAL A 74 -1.72 2.72 -0.69
N TYR A 75 -2.45 1.91 0.07
CA TYR A 75 -2.31 0.45 0.01
C TYR A 75 -2.71 -0.12 -1.34
N GLY A 76 -3.73 0.44 -2.00
CA GLY A 76 -4.11 0.11 -3.37
C GLY A 76 -3.00 0.42 -4.37
N ASN A 77 -2.37 1.60 -4.28
CA ASN A 77 -1.23 1.98 -5.12
C ASN A 77 -0.01 1.08 -4.88
N ILE A 78 0.22 0.65 -3.64
CA ILE A 78 1.26 -0.34 -3.32
C ILE A 78 0.96 -1.64 -4.03
N GLY A 79 -0.22 -2.23 -3.84
CA GLY A 79 -0.59 -3.49 -4.50
C GLY A 79 -0.52 -3.39 -6.02
N GLY A 80 -1.08 -2.31 -6.58
CA GLY A 80 -1.09 -2.03 -8.02
C GLY A 80 0.31 -1.87 -8.62
N LEU A 81 1.31 -1.41 -7.86
CA LEU A 81 2.69 -1.38 -8.33
C LEU A 81 3.24 -2.79 -8.59
N PHE A 82 2.99 -3.74 -7.67
CA PHE A 82 3.45 -5.12 -7.82
C PHE A 82 2.71 -5.84 -8.96
N GLU A 83 1.39 -5.67 -9.02
CA GLU A 83 0.54 -6.25 -10.07
C GLU A 83 0.91 -5.67 -11.44
N GLY A 84 1.13 -4.36 -11.53
CA GLY A 84 1.56 -3.69 -12.76
C GLY A 84 2.96 -4.11 -13.21
N HIS A 85 3.90 -4.34 -12.28
CA HIS A 85 5.22 -4.84 -12.63
C HIS A 85 5.18 -6.28 -13.17
N ALA A 86 4.38 -7.16 -12.57
CA ALA A 86 4.19 -8.52 -13.07
C ALA A 86 3.56 -8.53 -14.47
N LEU A 87 2.58 -7.64 -14.72
CA LEU A 87 1.97 -7.47 -16.03
C LEU A 87 2.98 -6.97 -17.07
N ALA A 88 3.84 -6.02 -16.70
CA ALA A 88 4.88 -5.50 -17.60
C ALA A 88 5.88 -6.59 -17.99
N LEU A 89 6.35 -7.40 -17.03
CA LEU A 89 7.21 -8.55 -17.29
C LEU A 89 6.51 -9.59 -18.17
N SER A 90 5.27 -9.95 -17.87
CA SER A 90 4.49 -10.90 -18.70
C SER A 90 4.31 -10.41 -20.14
N THR A 91 4.18 -9.10 -20.33
CA THR A 91 4.08 -8.48 -21.67
C THR A 91 5.42 -8.51 -22.41
N LEU A 92 6.53 -8.30 -21.69
CA LEU A 92 7.87 -8.44 -22.26
C LEU A 92 8.17 -9.89 -22.67
N ASP A 93 7.82 -10.85 -21.84
CA ASP A 93 7.94 -12.29 -22.13
C ASP A 93 7.19 -12.66 -23.41
N ALA A 94 5.93 -12.22 -23.53
CA ALA A 94 5.13 -12.44 -24.74
C ALA A 94 5.74 -11.76 -26.00
N ALA A 95 6.36 -10.59 -25.85
CA ALA A 95 6.99 -9.86 -26.95
C ALA A 95 8.33 -10.49 -27.38
N ASN A 96 9.02 -11.17 -26.46
CA ASN A 96 10.32 -11.79 -26.69
C ASN A 96 10.25 -13.06 -27.57
N GLY A 97 9.09 -13.71 -27.64
CA GLY A 97 8.94 -14.96 -28.40
C GLY A 97 9.77 -16.09 -27.78
N ASP A 98 10.84 -16.51 -28.47
CA ASP A 98 11.70 -17.61 -28.03
C ASP A 98 12.76 -17.20 -26.98
N ILE A 99 12.81 -15.93 -26.59
CA ILE A 99 13.76 -15.43 -25.58
C ILE A 99 13.07 -15.38 -24.22
N ASP A 100 13.42 -16.34 -23.37
CA ASP A 100 12.93 -16.36 -21.99
C ASP A 100 13.41 -15.14 -21.18
N LEU A 101 12.56 -14.63 -20.31
CA LEU A 101 12.97 -13.73 -19.23
C LEU A 101 13.93 -14.41 -18.25
N GLY A 102 14.65 -13.60 -17.48
CA GLY A 102 15.44 -14.07 -16.35
C GLY A 102 14.60 -14.92 -15.36
N PRO A 103 15.19 -15.97 -14.73
CA PRO A 103 14.46 -16.83 -13.80
C PRO A 103 13.80 -16.09 -12.63
N GLY A 104 14.39 -14.98 -12.18
CA GLY A 104 13.81 -14.13 -11.14
C GLY A 104 12.52 -13.44 -11.57
N SER A 105 12.46 -12.97 -12.81
CA SER A 105 11.26 -12.34 -13.38
C SER A 105 10.15 -13.36 -13.62
N GLN A 106 10.49 -14.55 -14.12
CA GLN A 106 9.52 -15.64 -14.27
C GLN A 106 8.95 -16.07 -12.90
N ALA A 107 9.81 -16.22 -11.88
CA ALA A 107 9.38 -16.54 -10.52
C ALA A 107 8.49 -15.44 -9.91
N PHE A 108 8.81 -14.17 -10.17
CA PHE A 108 7.99 -13.05 -9.71
C PHE A 108 6.60 -13.05 -10.36
N VAL A 109 6.53 -13.25 -11.68
CA VAL A 109 5.25 -13.37 -12.41
C VAL A 109 4.41 -14.52 -11.86
N ALA A 110 5.01 -15.70 -11.67
CA ALA A 110 4.34 -16.86 -11.09
C ALA A 110 3.81 -16.58 -9.67
N ALA A 111 4.63 -16.02 -8.79
CA ALA A 111 4.23 -15.69 -7.42
C ALA A 111 3.08 -14.67 -7.39
N MET A 112 3.07 -13.70 -8.31
CA MET A 112 1.99 -12.72 -8.41
C MET A 112 0.70 -13.33 -8.97
N ALA A 113 0.78 -14.30 -9.88
CA ALA A 113 -0.38 -15.06 -10.36
C ALA A 113 -1.01 -15.92 -9.24
N GLU A 114 -0.23 -16.37 -8.27
CA GLU A 114 -0.69 -17.08 -7.07
C GLU A 114 -1.26 -16.16 -5.97
N GLY A 115 -1.44 -14.86 -6.26
CA GLY A 115 -2.02 -13.88 -5.34
C GLY A 115 -1.01 -12.97 -4.64
N GLY A 116 0.29 -13.19 -4.87
CA GLY A 116 1.37 -12.37 -4.32
C GLY A 116 1.43 -12.42 -2.79
N ASN A 117 1.82 -11.30 -2.16
CA ASN A 117 1.96 -11.23 -0.71
C ASN A 117 0.61 -11.03 0.02
N MET A 118 -0.16 -12.11 0.17
CA MET A 118 -1.45 -12.09 0.84
C MET A 118 -1.37 -11.68 2.32
N ILE A 119 -0.33 -12.12 3.04
CA ILE A 119 -0.12 -11.73 4.45
C ILE A 119 0.04 -10.21 4.56
N GLY A 120 0.81 -9.61 3.65
CA GLY A 120 0.98 -8.16 3.58
C GLY A 120 -0.32 -7.40 3.31
N LYS A 121 -1.15 -7.90 2.37
CA LYS A 121 -2.47 -7.30 2.05
C LYS A 121 -3.39 -7.32 3.28
N VAL A 122 -3.50 -8.48 3.95
CA VAL A 122 -4.35 -8.64 5.13
C VAL A 122 -3.82 -7.81 6.31
N GLY A 123 -2.51 -7.87 6.57
CA GLY A 123 -1.88 -7.10 7.66
C GLY A 123 -2.07 -5.59 7.50
N GLY A 124 -1.97 -5.08 6.27
CA GLY A 124 -2.23 -3.67 5.98
C GLY A 124 -3.67 -3.24 6.27
N MET A 125 -4.65 -4.04 5.84
CA MET A 125 -6.06 -3.76 6.12
C MET A 125 -6.37 -3.82 7.62
N LEU A 126 -5.84 -4.82 8.32
CA LEU A 126 -5.99 -4.95 9.77
C LEU A 126 -5.44 -3.72 10.49
N MET A 127 -4.26 -3.22 10.08
CA MET A 127 -3.67 -2.01 10.64
C MET A 127 -4.60 -0.80 10.45
N LEU A 128 -5.13 -0.57 9.25
CA LEU A 128 -6.02 0.55 8.96
C LEU A 128 -7.31 0.50 9.78
N VAL A 129 -7.97 -0.67 9.83
CA VAL A 129 -9.23 -0.85 10.57
C VAL A 129 -9.00 -0.68 12.06
N ALA A 130 -7.94 -1.28 12.61
CA ALA A 130 -7.61 -1.15 14.03
C ALA A 130 -7.30 0.31 14.39
N ALA A 131 -6.52 1.02 13.58
CA ALA A 131 -6.19 2.41 13.82
C ALA A 131 -7.42 3.34 13.74
N LEU A 132 -8.35 3.07 12.80
CA LEU A 132 -9.63 3.77 12.76
C LEU A 132 -10.45 3.52 14.04
N GLY A 133 -10.50 2.26 14.50
CA GLY A 133 -11.15 1.90 15.77
C GLY A 133 -10.56 2.65 16.95
N ILE A 134 -9.23 2.69 17.07
CA ILE A 134 -8.51 3.41 18.13
C ILE A 134 -8.84 4.92 18.09
N ALA A 135 -8.93 5.52 16.90
CA ALA A 135 -9.23 6.94 16.78
C ALA A 135 -10.71 7.27 17.05
N VAL A 136 -11.64 6.39 16.67
CA VAL A 136 -13.08 6.72 16.68
C VAL A 136 -13.80 6.21 17.93
N ILE A 137 -13.57 4.97 18.35
CA ILE A 137 -14.33 4.34 19.44
C ILE A 137 -14.34 5.18 20.73
N PRO A 138 -13.19 5.71 21.22
CA PRO A 138 -13.16 6.47 22.47
C PRO A 138 -14.02 7.75 22.46
N LEU A 139 -14.28 8.33 21.27
CA LEU A 139 -15.11 9.53 21.16
C LEU A 139 -16.59 9.25 21.45
N TRP A 140 -17.04 8.04 21.15
CA TRP A 140 -18.47 7.68 21.11
C TRP A 140 -18.87 6.66 22.18
N VAL A 141 -17.93 5.84 22.63
CA VAL A 141 -18.16 4.81 23.64
C VAL A 141 -17.50 5.24 24.94
N ASN A 142 -18.24 5.17 26.04
CA ASN A 142 -17.67 5.39 27.38
C ASN A 142 -16.75 4.20 27.70
N THR A 143 -15.44 4.45 27.84
CA THR A 143 -14.44 3.41 28.08
C THR A 143 -14.16 3.16 29.56
N ASN A 144 -15.00 3.68 30.47
CA ASN A 144 -14.82 3.59 31.93
C ASN A 144 -15.43 2.32 32.56
N ASP A 145 -15.46 1.19 31.85
CA ASP A 145 -15.79 -0.11 32.44
C ASP A 145 -14.63 -0.64 33.30
#